data_AF-A0A1B6LGZ9-F1
#
_entry.id   AF-A0A1B6LGZ9-F1
#
_cell.length_a   1.000
_cell.length_b   1.000
_cell.length_c   1.000
_cell.angle_alpha   90.00
_cell.angle_beta   90.00
_cell.angle_gamma   90.00
#
_symmetry.space_group_name_H-M   'P 1'
#
loop_
_entity.id
_entity.type
_entity.pdbx_description
1 polymer ?
#
loop_
_entity_poly.entity_id
_entity_poly.type
_entity_poly.pdbx_seq_one_letter_code
_entity_poly.pdbx_strand_id
1 'polypeptide(L)'
;MAMATSAPAKTRDSDFCSVNFLTYFFHIFNIVFLLSGCGVLAVGLWSVIYKHQYVSLLTTVTYALTAYVLVIAGALVLFVVVLGCCGVWRENRCLLLVYTFLLLLIFLLEVMAGLLAYVYQAQVGDELAVTLNATFLENYRIKNEQTSAIDRMQQELTCCGVKSFEDWQYSVWKQQTGESPIRV
;
A
#
# COMPACT_ATOMS: atom_id res chain seq x y z
N MET A 1 24.70 -54.52 -34.45
CA MET A 1 24.86 -53.16 -34.99
C MET A 1 23.70 -52.95 -35.96
N ALA A 2 22.73 -52.06 -35.79
CA ALA A 2 22.42 -51.07 -34.77
C ALA A 2 20.88 -50.99 -34.67
N MET A 3 20.34 -50.76 -33.47
CA MET A 3 18.94 -50.41 -33.26
C MET A 3 18.76 -48.93 -33.62
N ALA A 4 17.99 -48.63 -34.67
CA ALA A 4 17.51 -47.28 -34.93
C ALA A 4 16.15 -47.10 -34.23
N THR A 5 16.17 -46.62 -32.99
CA THR A 5 14.97 -46.12 -32.31
C THR A 5 14.73 -44.67 -32.77
N SER A 6 13.77 -44.47 -33.66
CA SER A 6 13.25 -43.15 -34.03
C SER A 6 12.47 -42.57 -32.85
N ALA A 7 12.94 -41.44 -32.30
CA ALA A 7 12.18 -40.65 -31.33
C ALA A 7 11.01 -39.92 -32.03
N PRO A 8 9.84 -39.74 -31.37
CA PRO A 8 8.68 -39.14 -32.01
C PRO A 8 8.78 -37.61 -32.00
N ALA A 9 8.49 -37.00 -33.16
CA ALA A 9 8.25 -35.58 -33.31
C ALA A 9 6.84 -35.24 -32.78
N LYS A 10 6.73 -34.72 -31.55
CA LYS A 10 5.44 -34.26 -30.98
C LYS A 10 5.63 -33.15 -29.94
N THR A 11 5.82 -31.91 -30.40
CA THR A 11 5.66 -30.66 -29.61
C THR A 11 5.96 -29.46 -30.52
N ARG A 12 4.96 -28.94 -31.24
CA ARG A 12 5.12 -27.66 -31.98
C ARG A 12 3.82 -26.85 -32.06
N ASP A 13 2.66 -27.51 -32.17
CA ASP A 13 1.36 -26.83 -32.17
C ASP A 13 0.80 -26.53 -30.76
N SER A 14 1.04 -27.41 -29.78
CA SER A 14 0.65 -27.19 -28.37
C SER A 14 1.41 -26.03 -27.72
N ASP A 15 2.67 -25.85 -28.11
CA ASP A 15 3.56 -24.84 -27.54
C ASP A 15 3.20 -23.44 -28.06
N PHE A 16 2.71 -23.33 -29.29
CA PHE A 16 2.30 -22.05 -29.89
C PHE A 16 1.07 -21.45 -29.19
N CYS A 17 0.07 -22.28 -28.87
CA CYS A 17 -1.13 -21.83 -28.17
C CYS A 17 -0.82 -21.43 -26.71
N SER A 18 0.04 -22.21 -26.04
CA SER A 18 0.47 -21.93 -24.67
C SER A 18 1.29 -20.64 -24.55
N VAL A 19 2.23 -20.40 -25.48
CA VAL A 19 3.09 -19.20 -25.45
C VAL A 19 2.29 -17.93 -25.76
N ASN A 20 1.34 -17.99 -26.70
CA ASN A 20 0.46 -16.86 -27.00
C ASN A 20 -0.47 -16.53 -25.83
N PHE A 21 -1.03 -17.56 -25.18
CA PHE A 21 -1.86 -17.39 -23.98
C PHE A 21 -1.06 -16.75 -22.82
N LEU A 22 0.13 -17.26 -22.54
CA LEU A 22 1.00 -16.72 -21.49
C LEU A 22 1.42 -15.27 -21.76
N THR A 23 1.73 -14.94 -23.01
CA THR A 23 2.10 -13.56 -23.40
C THR A 23 0.92 -12.61 -23.27
N TYR A 24 -0.28 -13.04 -23.67
CA TYR A 24 -1.50 -12.24 -23.53
C TYR A 24 -1.87 -12.01 -22.06
N PHE A 25 -1.83 -13.06 -21.25
CA PHE A 25 -2.00 -13.00 -19.81
C PHE A 25 -1.00 -12.03 -19.18
N PHE A 26 0.29 -12.17 -19.48
CA PHE A 26 1.34 -11.27 -19.00
C PHE A 26 1.05 -9.81 -19.35
N HIS A 27 0.58 -9.53 -20.57
CA HIS A 27 0.24 -8.19 -21.00
C HIS A 27 -0.92 -7.59 -20.20
N ILE A 28 -1.99 -8.37 -19.98
CA ILE A 28 -3.12 -7.94 -19.14
C ILE A 28 -2.66 -7.64 -17.72
N PHE A 29 -1.87 -8.54 -17.11
CA PHE A 29 -1.37 -8.32 -15.75
C PHE A 29 -0.52 -7.05 -15.66
N ASN A 30 0.38 -6.80 -16.61
CA ASN A 30 1.18 -5.57 -16.63
C ASN A 30 0.32 -4.32 -16.80
N ILE A 31 -0.77 -4.36 -17.58
CA ILE A 31 -1.72 -3.24 -17.69
C ILE A 31 -2.43 -3.00 -16.36
N VAL A 32 -2.90 -4.05 -15.68
CA VAL A 32 -3.53 -3.92 -14.36
C VAL A 32 -2.56 -3.32 -13.35
N PHE A 33 -1.31 -3.82 -13.31
CA PHE A 33 -0.27 -3.29 -12.43
C PHE A 33 0.13 -1.85 -12.78
N LEU A 34 0.08 -1.46 -14.06
CA LEU A 34 0.30 -0.09 -14.48
C LEU A 34 -0.77 0.83 -13.89
N LEU A 35 -2.05 0.47 -14.06
CA LEU A 35 -3.18 1.25 -13.56
C LEU A 35 -3.15 1.34 -12.04
N SER A 36 -2.88 0.23 -11.33
CA SER A 36 -2.75 0.22 -9.88
C SER A 36 -1.55 1.04 -9.40
N GLY A 37 -0.39 0.92 -10.06
CA GLY A 37 0.82 1.68 -9.75
C GLY A 37 0.61 3.19 -9.90
N CYS A 38 -0.04 3.62 -10.99
CA CYS A 38 -0.45 5.01 -11.19
C CYS A 38 -1.40 5.49 -10.09
N GLY A 39 -2.40 4.68 -9.72
CA GLY A 39 -3.34 5.00 -8.65
C GLY A 39 -2.66 5.17 -7.30
N VAL A 40 -1.83 4.21 -6.90
CA VAL A 40 -1.08 4.24 -5.63
C VAL A 40 -0.13 5.44 -5.59
N LEU A 41 0.60 5.70 -6.68
CA LEU A 41 1.49 6.84 -6.78
C LEU A 41 0.71 8.17 -6.70
N ALA A 42 -0.44 8.27 -7.36
CA ALA A 42 -1.30 9.46 -7.29
C ALA A 42 -1.80 9.72 -5.87
N VAL A 43 -2.27 8.68 -5.17
CA VAL A 43 -2.69 8.79 -3.75
C VAL A 43 -1.52 9.16 -2.85
N GLY A 44 -0.34 8.56 -3.05
CA GLY A 44 0.88 8.90 -2.30
C GLY A 44 1.29 10.35 -2.51
N LEU A 45 1.36 10.81 -3.76
CA LEU A 45 1.70 12.19 -4.11
C LEU A 45 0.65 13.16 -3.57
N TRP A 46 -0.64 12.86 -3.72
CA TRP A 46 -1.72 13.65 -3.15
C TRP A 46 -1.54 13.79 -1.63
N SER A 47 -1.25 12.69 -0.94
CA SER A 47 -1.03 12.68 0.52
C SER A 47 0.18 13.53 0.95
N VAL A 48 1.27 13.51 0.18
CA VAL A 48 2.48 14.33 0.43
C VAL A 48 2.23 15.81 0.12
N ILE A 49 1.54 16.13 -0.98
CA ILE A 49 1.23 17.51 -1.37
C ILE A 49 0.26 18.14 -0.38
N TYR A 50 -0.78 17.40 0.04
CA TYR A 50 -1.69 17.86 1.08
C TYR A 50 -0.91 18.15 2.37
N LYS A 51 0.02 17.28 2.79
CA LYS A 51 0.92 17.57 3.92
C LYS A 51 1.66 18.90 3.76
N HIS A 52 2.19 19.20 2.56
CA HIS A 52 2.91 20.44 2.25
C HIS A 52 2.03 21.71 2.26
N GLN A 53 0.74 21.59 1.97
CA GLN A 53 -0.21 22.72 2.00
C GLN A 53 -0.71 23.03 3.43
N TYR A 54 -0.60 22.08 4.37
CA TYR A 54 -1.08 22.20 5.76
C TYR A 54 0.05 22.03 6.80
N VAL A 55 1.29 22.42 6.48
CA VAL A 55 2.49 22.18 7.32
C VAL A 55 2.45 22.99 8.61
N SER A 56 1.97 22.33 9.67
CA SER A 56 2.55 22.34 11.04
C SER A 56 1.76 21.45 12.02
N LEU A 57 0.71 20.76 11.57
CA LEU A 57 -0.31 20.30 12.50
C LEU A 57 -0.48 18.78 12.64
N LEU A 58 0.29 17.88 12.01
CA LEU A 58 0.29 16.45 12.38
C LEU A 58 1.68 15.82 12.15
N THR A 59 2.61 16.01 13.08
CA THR A 59 3.83 15.18 13.17
C THR A 59 3.54 13.93 13.99
N THR A 60 2.56 13.15 13.56
CA THR A 60 2.63 11.72 13.81
C THR A 60 3.53 11.18 12.71
N VAL A 61 4.78 10.87 13.07
CA VAL A 61 5.82 10.36 12.15
C VAL A 61 5.26 9.24 11.25
N THR A 62 4.33 8.45 11.78
CA THR A 62 3.60 7.39 11.10
C THR A 62 2.89 7.83 9.81
N TYR A 63 2.09 8.89 9.80
CA TYR A 63 1.35 9.30 8.57
C TYR A 63 2.31 9.72 7.45
N ALA A 64 3.35 10.48 7.80
CA ALA A 64 4.36 10.90 6.83
C ALA A 64 5.10 9.69 6.25
N LEU A 65 5.50 8.76 7.12
CA LEU A 65 6.11 7.50 6.70
C LEU A 65 5.18 6.72 5.76
N THR A 66 3.90 6.57 6.09
CA THR A 66 2.93 5.86 5.23
C THR A 66 2.80 6.52 3.85
N ALA A 67 2.72 7.84 3.78
CA ALA A 67 2.63 8.56 2.50
C ALA A 67 3.90 8.38 1.65
N TYR A 68 5.09 8.48 2.25
CA TYR A 68 6.34 8.22 1.53
C TYR A 68 6.46 6.77 1.07
N VAL A 69 6.05 5.81 1.90
CA VAL A 69 6.02 4.38 1.53
C VAL A 69 5.09 4.16 0.33
N LEU A 70 3.91 4.78 0.29
CA LEU A 70 3.00 4.71 -0.85
C LEU A 70 3.62 5.27 -2.14
N VAL A 71 4.33 6.41 -2.05
CA VAL A 71 5.03 6.99 -3.21
C VAL A 71 6.11 6.04 -3.72
N ILE A 72 6.95 5.51 -2.82
CA ILE A 72 8.04 4.60 -3.18
C ILE A 72 7.47 3.31 -3.77
N ALA A 73 6.44 2.72 -3.16
CA ALA A 73 5.79 1.52 -3.63
C ALA A 73 5.16 1.72 -5.02
N GLY A 74 4.41 2.82 -5.22
CA GLY A 74 3.83 3.15 -6.52
C GLY A 74 4.89 3.34 -7.61
N ALA A 75 5.98 4.05 -7.31
CA ALA A 75 7.10 4.22 -8.24
C ALA A 75 7.79 2.89 -8.58
N LEU A 76 7.98 2.01 -7.59
CA LEU A 76 8.57 0.69 -7.79
C LEU A 76 7.70 -0.20 -8.67
N VAL A 77 6.38 -0.21 -8.46
CA VAL A 77 5.44 -0.95 -9.32
C VAL A 77 5.52 -0.46 -10.77
N LEU A 78 5.50 0.86 -11.00
CA LEU A 78 5.64 1.42 -12.34
C LEU A 78 6.97 1.04 -12.99
N PHE A 79 8.07 1.08 -12.23
CA PHE A 79 9.38 0.67 -12.71
C PHE A 79 9.41 -0.80 -13.13
N VAL A 80 8.86 -1.70 -12.31
CA VAL A 80 8.76 -3.14 -12.61
C VAL A 80 7.92 -3.37 -13.88
N VAL A 81 6.80 -2.66 -14.04
CA VAL A 81 5.95 -2.75 -15.24
C VAL A 81 6.70 -2.30 -16.49
N VAL A 82 7.44 -1.19 -16.43
CA VAL A 82 8.26 -0.72 -17.56
C VAL A 82 9.31 -1.76 -17.93
N LEU A 83 9.98 -2.37 -16.95
CA LEU A 83 10.93 -3.47 -17.21
C LEU A 83 10.25 -4.68 -17.85
N GLY A 84 9.05 -5.05 -17.40
CA GLY A 84 8.27 -6.14 -17.99
C GLY A 84 7.91 -5.87 -19.45
N CYS A 85 7.39 -4.68 -19.73
CA CYS A 85 7.06 -4.24 -21.10
C CYS A 85 8.30 -4.16 -22.00
N CYS A 86 9.40 -3.58 -21.52
CA CYS A 86 10.67 -3.53 -22.26
C CYS A 86 11.27 -4.92 -22.50
N GLY A 87 11.05 -5.88 -21.58
CA GLY A 87 11.59 -7.24 -21.67
C GLY A 87 10.93 -8.03 -22.78
N VAL A 88 9.60 -7.89 -22.89
CA VAL A 88 8.82 -8.45 -23.99
C VAL A 88 9.16 -7.75 -25.29
N TRP A 89 9.20 -6.41 -25.32
CA TRP A 89 9.42 -5.66 -26.56
C TRP A 89 10.82 -5.87 -27.16
N ARG A 90 11.86 -6.01 -26.31
CA ARG A 90 13.23 -6.28 -26.77
C ARG A 90 13.55 -7.76 -26.98
N GLU A 91 12.58 -8.65 -26.72
CA GLU A 91 12.76 -10.11 -26.72
C GLU A 91 14.01 -10.57 -25.93
N ASN A 92 14.40 -9.78 -24.92
CA ASN A 92 15.67 -9.96 -24.22
C ASN A 92 15.46 -10.86 -23.01
N ARG A 93 15.91 -12.11 -23.14
CA ARG A 93 15.82 -13.12 -22.07
C ARG A 93 16.46 -12.67 -20.75
N CYS A 94 17.54 -11.91 -20.80
CA CYS A 94 18.18 -11.40 -19.58
C CYS A 94 17.25 -10.42 -18.84
N LEU A 95 16.58 -9.52 -19.57
CA LEU A 95 15.64 -8.58 -18.96
C LEU A 95 14.41 -9.28 -18.38
N LEU A 96 13.90 -10.31 -19.08
CA LEU A 96 12.78 -11.13 -18.61
C LEU A 96 13.14 -11.94 -17.35
N LEU A 97 14.38 -12.45 -17.27
CA LEU A 97 14.90 -13.12 -16.08
C LEU A 97 15.03 -12.16 -14.90
N VAL A 98 15.56 -10.96 -15.12
CA VAL A 98 15.65 -9.92 -14.07
C VAL A 98 14.25 -9.54 -13.58
N TYR A 99 13.30 -9.33 -14.49
CA TYR A 99 11.90 -9.05 -14.12
C TYR A 99 11.31 -10.16 -13.26
N THR A 100 11.48 -11.43 -13.66
CA THR A 100 10.95 -12.58 -12.93
C THR A 100 11.59 -12.72 -11.55
N PHE A 101 12.91 -12.49 -11.45
CA PHE A 101 13.63 -12.50 -10.19
C PHE A 101 13.18 -11.38 -9.24
N LEU A 102 12.99 -10.16 -9.77
CA LEU A 102 12.46 -9.04 -8.99
C LEU A 102 11.05 -9.32 -8.46
N LEU A 103 10.15 -9.87 -9.29
CA LEU A 103 8.82 -10.26 -8.83
C LEU A 103 8.86 -11.33 -7.74
N LEU A 104 9.72 -12.34 -7.88
CA LEU A 104 9.91 -13.37 -6.85
C LEU A 104 10.37 -12.74 -5.54
N LEU A 105 11.32 -11.82 -5.58
CA LEU A 105 11.81 -11.12 -4.40
C LEU A 105 10.71 -10.28 -3.74
N ILE A 106 9.92 -9.54 -4.52
CA ILE A 106 8.78 -8.77 -4.01
C ILE A 106 7.75 -9.69 -3.36
N PHE A 107 7.42 -10.82 -4.00
CA PHE A 107 6.49 -11.79 -3.44
C PHE A 107 6.97 -12.35 -2.09
N LEU A 108 8.25 -12.68 -1.96
CA LEU A 108 8.82 -13.11 -0.68
C LEU A 108 8.74 -12.00 0.37
N LEU A 109 9.03 -10.75 0.01
CA LEU A 109 8.90 -9.61 0.91
C LEU A 109 7.45 -9.37 1.35
N GLU A 110 6.48 -9.49 0.44
CA GLU A 110 5.06 -9.39 0.76
C GLU A 110 4.59 -10.51 1.69
N VAL A 111 5.03 -11.75 1.46
CA VAL A 111 4.72 -12.88 2.35
C VAL A 111 5.30 -12.63 3.76
N MET A 112 6.54 -12.15 3.85
CA MET A 112 7.15 -11.78 5.12
C MET A 112 6.39 -10.63 5.79
N ALA A 113 6.08 -9.56 5.06
CA ALA A 113 5.30 -8.44 5.58
C ALA A 113 3.92 -8.88 6.07
N GLY A 114 3.22 -9.75 5.33
CA GLY A 114 1.94 -10.33 5.71
C GLY A 114 2.04 -11.21 6.95
N LEU A 115 3.10 -12.02 7.07
CA LEU A 115 3.35 -12.83 8.26
C LEU A 115 3.64 -11.95 9.48
N LEU A 116 4.48 -10.92 9.33
CA LEU A 116 4.71 -9.95 10.40
C LEU A 116 3.40 -9.24 10.78
N ALA A 117 2.61 -8.78 9.82
CA ALA A 117 1.33 -8.12 10.09
C ALA A 117 0.36 -9.05 10.85
N TYR A 118 0.34 -10.34 10.53
CA TYR A 118 -0.46 -11.34 11.24
C TYR A 118 0.04 -11.58 12.67
N VAL A 119 1.35 -11.83 12.84
CA VAL A 119 1.95 -12.10 14.16
C VAL A 119 1.83 -10.88 15.08
N TYR A 120 2.05 -9.69 14.54
CA TYR A 120 2.02 -8.44 15.29
C TYR A 120 0.66 -7.75 15.26
N GLN A 121 -0.41 -8.40 14.80
CA GLN A 121 -1.73 -7.76 14.64
C GLN A 121 -2.20 -7.06 15.93
N ALA A 122 -2.05 -7.71 17.09
CA ALA A 122 -2.43 -7.12 18.38
C ALA A 122 -1.52 -5.94 18.77
N GLN A 123 -0.21 -6.09 18.58
CA GLN A 123 0.78 -5.07 18.94
C GLN A 123 0.68 -3.83 18.04
N VAL A 124 0.44 -4.01 16.74
CA VAL A 124 0.19 -2.92 15.79
C VAL A 124 -1.08 -2.16 16.18
N GLY A 125 -2.13 -2.86 16.63
CA GLY A 125 -3.34 -2.24 17.14
C GLY A 125 -3.09 -1.39 18.38
N ASP A 126 -2.32 -1.91 19.35
CA ASP A 126 -2.00 -1.20 20.59
C ASP A 126 -1.08 0.01 20.35
N GLU A 127 -0.02 -0.13 19.54
CA GLU A 127 0.88 0.96 19.13
C GLU A 127 0.12 2.07 18.39
N LEU A 128 -0.77 1.67 17.47
CA LEU A 128 -1.63 2.61 16.75
C LEU A 128 -2.60 3.31 17.72
N ALA A 129 -3.19 2.59 18.68
CA ALA A 129 -4.08 3.16 19.68
C ALA A 129 -3.36 4.15 20.60
N VAL A 130 -2.15 3.87 21.06
CA VAL A 130 -1.34 4.80 21.87
C VAL A 130 -1.05 6.07 21.08
N THR A 131 -0.63 5.91 19.84
CA THR A 131 -0.29 7.03 18.95
C THR A 131 -1.51 7.90 18.63
N LEU A 132 -2.65 7.27 18.34
CA LEU A 132 -3.93 7.94 18.13
C LEU A 132 -4.40 8.65 19.40
N ASN A 133 -4.28 8.02 20.57
CA ASN A 133 -4.73 8.60 21.84
C ASN A 133 -3.94 9.86 22.20
N ALA A 134 -2.61 9.83 22.07
CA ALA A 134 -1.79 11.03 22.24
C ALA A 134 -2.23 12.17 21.28
N THR A 135 -2.52 11.82 20.03
CA THR A 135 -2.97 12.81 19.04
C THR A 135 -4.35 13.39 19.38
N PHE A 136 -5.32 12.54 19.74
CA PHE A 136 -6.68 12.92 20.11
C PHE A 136 -6.72 13.76 21.41
N LEU A 137 -5.99 13.36 22.44
CA LEU A 137 -6.05 14.00 23.76
C LEU A 137 -5.31 15.33 23.79
N GLU A 138 -4.16 15.42 23.12
CA GLU A 138 -3.30 16.60 23.22
C GLU A 138 -3.58 17.66 22.16
N ASN A 139 -4.15 17.30 21.00
CA ASN A 139 -4.16 18.21 19.85
C ASN A 139 -5.57 18.51 19.29
N TYR A 140 -6.62 17.81 19.75
CA TYR A 140 -8.00 18.09 19.36
C TYR A 140 -8.41 19.51 19.79
N ARG A 141 -8.98 20.29 18.85
CA ARG A 141 -9.38 21.70 18.99
C ARG A 141 -8.29 22.70 19.43
N ILE A 142 -7.04 22.26 19.55
CA ILE A 142 -5.87 23.15 19.63
C ILE A 142 -5.36 23.44 18.21
N LYS A 143 -5.47 22.44 17.32
CA LYS A 143 -5.07 22.51 15.93
C LYS A 143 -6.29 22.26 15.03
N ASN A 144 -6.76 23.28 14.32
CA ASN A 144 -8.01 23.22 13.53
C ASN A 144 -8.02 22.08 12.48
N GLU A 145 -6.89 21.82 11.83
CA GLU A 145 -6.77 20.79 10.79
C GLU A 145 -6.87 19.36 11.35
N GLN A 146 -6.32 19.10 12.55
CA GLN A 146 -6.47 17.81 13.22
C GLN A 146 -7.92 17.56 13.61
N THR A 147 -8.58 18.61 14.08
CA THR A 147 -9.97 18.56 14.53
C THR A 147 -10.90 18.15 13.39
N SER A 148 -10.75 18.76 12.21
CA SER A 148 -11.55 18.43 11.02
C SER A 148 -11.33 16.99 10.55
N ALA A 149 -10.08 16.50 10.56
CA ALA A 149 -9.78 15.12 10.21
C ALA A 149 -10.36 14.12 11.22
N ILE A 150 -10.26 14.41 12.51
CA ILE A 150 -10.83 13.59 13.59
C ILE A 150 -12.36 13.57 13.50
N ASP A 151 -13.00 14.72 13.30
CA ASP A 151 -14.46 14.83 13.19
C ASP A 151 -14.98 14.08 11.95
N ARG A 152 -14.31 14.20 10.79
CA ARG A 152 -14.67 13.43 9.58
C ARG A 152 -14.52 11.93 9.78
N MET A 153 -13.40 11.49 10.35
CA MET A 153 -13.18 10.08 10.64
C MET A 153 -14.26 9.52 11.57
N GLN A 154 -14.62 10.26 12.62
CA GLN A 154 -15.68 9.86 13.57
C GLN A 154 -17.06 9.79 12.91
N GLN A 155 -17.37 10.71 12.00
CA GLN A 155 -18.63 10.68 11.24
C GLN A 155 -18.69 9.54 10.22
N GLU A 156 -17.61 9.31 9.47
CA GLU A 156 -17.54 8.26 8.45
C GLU A 156 -17.53 6.85 9.05
N LEU A 157 -16.84 6.67 10.17
CA LEU A 157 -16.72 5.39 10.86
C LEU A 157 -17.73 5.21 11.99
N THR A 158 -18.58 6.21 12.25
CA THR A 158 -19.59 6.22 13.33
C THR A 158 -18.99 5.85 14.70
N CYS A 159 -17.83 6.40 15.03
CA CYS A 159 -17.11 6.13 16.27
C CYS A 159 -16.85 7.41 17.07
N CYS A 160 -16.59 7.29 18.39
CA CYS A 160 -16.30 8.43 19.26
C CYS A 160 -15.18 8.06 20.24
N GLY A 161 -14.09 8.83 20.21
CA GLY A 161 -12.86 8.53 20.96
C GLY A 161 -12.00 7.46 20.28
N VAL A 162 -10.94 7.01 20.96
CA VAL A 162 -10.00 6.00 20.43
C VAL A 162 -10.46 4.60 20.81
N LYS A 163 -10.87 4.41 22.07
CA LYS A 163 -11.49 3.21 22.62
C LYS A 163 -12.93 3.45 23.05
N SER A 164 -13.22 4.63 23.57
CA SER A 164 -14.55 4.99 24.08
C SER A 164 -14.76 6.50 24.05
N PHE A 165 -16.03 6.93 24.09
CA PHE A 165 -16.38 8.36 24.24
C PHE A 165 -15.81 8.98 25.53
N GLU A 166 -15.49 8.14 26.52
CA GLU A 166 -14.88 8.54 27.79
C GLU A 166 -13.44 9.05 27.61
N ASP A 167 -12.74 8.68 26.54
CA ASP A 167 -11.37 9.16 26.28
C ASP A 167 -11.33 10.70 26.26
N TRP A 168 -12.39 11.33 25.76
CA TRP A 168 -12.52 12.80 25.73
C TRP A 168 -12.49 13.46 27.11
N GLN A 169 -12.78 12.72 28.20
CA GLN A 169 -12.69 13.22 29.57
C GLN A 169 -11.28 13.71 29.91
N TYR A 170 -10.27 13.09 29.33
CA TYR A 170 -8.86 13.36 29.59
C TYR A 170 -8.24 14.32 28.57
N SER A 171 -9.00 14.77 27.57
CA SER A 171 -8.47 15.66 26.53
C SER A 171 -8.25 17.08 27.03
N VAL A 172 -7.20 17.74 26.53
CA VAL A 172 -6.86 19.12 26.89
C VAL A 172 -8.01 20.07 26.52
N TRP A 173 -8.67 19.82 25.37
CA TRP A 173 -9.81 20.61 24.93
C TRP A 173 -10.96 20.63 25.94
N LYS A 174 -11.35 19.47 26.48
CA LYS A 174 -12.46 19.40 27.44
C LYS A 174 -12.12 20.11 28.75
N GLN A 175 -10.87 20.01 29.20
CA GLN A 175 -10.40 20.73 30.39
C GLN A 175 -10.43 22.25 30.21
N GLN A 176 -10.21 22.74 28.99
CA GLN A 176 -10.18 24.18 28.69
C GLN A 176 -11.56 24.79 28.41
N THR A 177 -12.47 24.05 27.77
CA THR A 177 -13.74 24.60 27.26
C THR A 177 -14.97 24.16 28.05
N GLY A 178 -14.92 23.04 28.78
CA GLY A 178 -16.09 22.46 29.45
C GLY A 178 -17.16 21.93 28.49
N GLU A 179 -16.90 21.91 27.18
CA GLU A 179 -17.84 21.45 26.16
C GLU A 179 -17.95 19.92 26.10
N SER A 180 -19.12 19.41 25.74
CA SER A 180 -19.35 17.98 25.54
C SER A 180 -18.88 17.53 24.15
N PRO A 181 -18.24 16.35 24.01
CA PRO A 181 -17.79 15.84 22.71
C PRO A 181 -18.96 15.66 21.73
N ILE A 182 -18.65 15.67 20.43
CA ILE A 182 -19.63 15.44 19.36
C ILE A 182 -20.27 14.07 19.61
N ARG A 183 -21.60 14.07 19.77
CA ARG A 183 -22.40 12.86 19.82
C ARG A 183 -22.76 12.51 18.38
N VAL A 184 -22.04 11.53 17.82
CA VAL A 184 -22.30 10.97 16.49
C VAL A 184 -23.53 10.07 16.54
#